data_AF-A0A2G2G9M9-F1
#
_entry.id   AF-A0A2G2G9M9-F1
#
_cell.length_a   1.000
_cell.length_b   1.000
_cell.length_c   1.000
_cell.angle_alpha   90.00
_cell.angle_beta   90.00
_cell.angle_gamma   90.00
#
_symmetry.space_group_name_H-M   'P 1'
#
loop_
_entity.id
_entity.type
_entity.pdbx_description
1 polymer ?
#
loop_
_entity_poly.entity_id
_entity_poly.type
_entity_poly.pdbx_seq_one_letter_code
_entity_poly.pdbx_strand_id
1 'polypeptide(L)'
;MSKLHSSPLPYLALAWRHLRENPRYIRDYNACKNRIPEPRILTKNMTKYASNDMFPEMKKWGLLFPIDPTLDAKDLPVMWCPDVLTSAIRIMDASKDETDEGFKPRSFLKLSSMKCEITVFKDGAGTSHVRLCSDQIWLQLYCENTDIVSDDFAFHLNFKRLSGMEKRLQTAQDLIALFERRPSKKGLHHGPKSDETYLKNLESYKVSAGGGTLRDIAIANEGLRKTKKEWGTGTPIKDRARYARDRGKSLVFGGYKDLLKLP
;
A
#
# COMPACT_ATOMS: atom_id res chain seq x y z
N MET A 1 3.98 -1.89 30.16
CA MET A 1 3.55 -1.76 28.75
C MET A 1 4.48 -0.79 28.06
N SER A 2 5.48 -1.32 27.35
CA SER A 2 6.35 -0.52 26.48
C SER A 2 5.49 0.04 25.34
N LYS A 3 5.26 1.35 25.32
CA LYS A 3 4.83 2.04 24.11
C LYS A 3 6.03 2.07 23.17
N LEU A 4 6.25 0.99 22.43
CA LEU A 4 6.98 1.07 21.18
C LEU A 4 6.23 2.09 20.32
N HIS A 5 6.78 3.29 20.17
CA HIS A 5 6.33 4.25 19.18
C HIS A 5 6.58 3.63 17.80
N SER A 6 5.64 2.78 17.34
CA SER A 6 5.60 2.32 15.96
C SER A 6 5.28 3.54 15.10
N SER A 7 6.16 3.85 14.14
CA SER A 7 5.87 4.84 13.11
C SER A 7 4.49 4.58 12.49
N PRO A 8 3.72 5.62 12.16
CA PRO A 8 2.41 5.44 11.54
C PRO A 8 2.55 4.68 10.22
N LEU A 9 1.64 3.73 9.99
CA LEU A 9 1.63 2.87 8.81
C LEU A 9 1.17 3.67 7.59
N PRO A 10 1.89 3.60 6.45
CA PRO A 10 1.42 4.23 5.23
C PRO A 10 0.00 3.81 4.87
N TYR A 11 -0.79 4.72 4.25
CA TYR A 11 -2.17 4.41 3.84
C TYR A 11 -2.29 3.13 3.00
N LEU A 12 -1.28 2.84 2.18
CA LEU A 12 -1.20 1.64 1.36
C LEU A 12 -1.11 0.35 2.21
N ALA A 13 -0.36 0.39 3.31
CA ALA A 13 -0.27 -0.71 4.26
C ALA A 13 -1.60 -0.87 5.04
N LEU A 14 -2.23 0.23 5.44
CA LEU A 14 -3.55 0.19 6.07
C LEU A 14 -4.62 -0.38 5.13
N ALA A 15 -4.59 0.00 3.86
CA ALA A 15 -5.49 -0.55 2.86
C ALA A 15 -5.36 -2.07 2.76
N TRP A 16 -4.12 -2.57 2.73
CA TRP A 16 -3.84 -4.00 2.74
C TRP A 16 -4.39 -4.68 3.99
N ARG A 17 -4.16 -4.11 5.18
CA ARG A 17 -4.64 -4.68 6.45
C ARG A 17 -6.15 -4.86 6.51
N HIS A 18 -6.92 -4.00 5.86
CA HIS A 18 -8.37 -4.18 5.77
C HIS A 18 -8.77 -5.19 4.69
N LEU A 19 -8.13 -5.15 3.51
CA LEU A 19 -8.43 -6.09 2.43
C LEU A 19 -8.14 -7.55 2.82
N ARG A 20 -7.02 -7.82 3.50
CA ARG A 20 -6.62 -9.19 3.87
C ARG A 20 -7.59 -9.90 4.81
N GLU A 21 -8.42 -9.15 5.53
CA GLU A 21 -9.46 -9.66 6.44
C GLU A 21 -10.80 -9.92 5.70
N ASN A 22 -10.87 -9.64 4.39
CA ASN A 22 -12.07 -9.86 3.59
C ASN A 22 -12.18 -11.34 3.16
N PRO A 23 -13.22 -12.08 3.60
CA PRO A 23 -13.36 -13.50 3.29
C PRO A 23 -13.55 -13.79 1.79
N ARG A 24 -14.07 -12.82 1.02
CA ARG A 24 -14.17 -12.94 -0.44
C ARG A 24 -12.80 -12.80 -1.11
N TYR A 25 -11.96 -11.89 -0.63
CA TYR A 25 -10.57 -11.79 -1.08
C TYR A 25 -9.79 -13.07 -0.77
N ILE A 26 -9.90 -13.59 0.46
CA ILE A 26 -9.24 -14.85 0.87
C ILE A 26 -9.64 -16.01 -0.04
N ARG A 27 -10.92 -16.10 -0.42
CA ARG A 27 -11.40 -17.11 -1.36
C ARG A 27 -10.76 -16.96 -2.75
N ASP A 28 -10.75 -15.74 -3.29
CA ASP A 28 -10.19 -15.47 -4.61
C ASP A 28 -8.67 -15.69 -4.63
N TYR A 29 -7.96 -15.33 -3.55
CA TYR A 29 -6.55 -15.64 -3.35
C TYR A 29 -6.31 -17.15 -3.41
N ASN A 30 -7.06 -17.95 -2.64
CA ASN A 30 -6.89 -19.40 -2.62
C ASN A 30 -7.12 -20.06 -3.99
N ALA A 31 -7.99 -19.48 -4.83
CA ALA A 31 -8.20 -19.95 -6.20
C ALA A 31 -7.02 -19.63 -7.15
N CYS A 32 -6.22 -18.60 -6.85
CA CYS A 32 -5.15 -18.13 -7.73
C CYS A 32 -3.73 -18.34 -7.19
N LYS A 33 -3.57 -18.81 -5.95
CA LYS A 33 -2.27 -18.87 -5.25
C LYS A 33 -1.17 -19.65 -5.99
N ASN A 34 -1.55 -20.68 -6.75
CA ASN A 34 -0.60 -21.51 -7.52
C ASN A 34 -0.06 -20.80 -8.78
N ARG A 35 -0.60 -19.62 -9.12
CA ARG A 35 -0.16 -18.79 -10.25
C ARG A 35 0.74 -17.63 -9.81
N ILE A 36 0.99 -17.49 -8.51
CA ILE A 36 1.83 -16.41 -7.99
C ILE A 36 3.27 -16.64 -8.50
N PRO A 37 3.90 -15.62 -9.10
CA PRO A 37 5.26 -15.76 -9.60
C PRO A 37 6.26 -15.94 -8.46
N GLU A 38 7.25 -16.80 -8.67
CA GLU A 38 8.35 -16.98 -7.72
C GLU A 38 9.23 -15.72 -7.64
N PRO A 39 9.68 -15.33 -6.43
CA PRO A 39 10.59 -14.21 -6.27
C PRO A 39 11.98 -14.54 -6.81
N ARG A 40 12.53 -13.64 -7.61
CA ARG A 40 13.93 -13.64 -8.05
C ARG A 40 14.68 -12.49 -7.42
N ILE A 41 15.64 -12.79 -6.55
CA ILE A 41 16.54 -11.78 -5.98
C ILE A 41 17.48 -11.31 -7.10
N LEU A 42 17.49 -10.00 -7.38
CA LEU A 42 18.39 -9.39 -8.36
C LEU A 42 19.61 -8.78 -7.66
N THR A 43 19.39 -8.07 -6.56
CA THR A 43 20.44 -7.53 -5.68
C THR A 43 20.00 -7.64 -4.23
N LYS A 44 20.88 -7.27 -3.27
CA LYS A 44 20.58 -7.34 -1.83
C LYS A 44 19.27 -6.63 -1.45
N ASN A 45 18.93 -5.55 -2.15
CA ASN A 45 17.77 -4.71 -1.86
C ASN A 45 16.69 -4.80 -2.94
N MET A 46 16.86 -5.64 -3.97
CA MET A 46 15.95 -5.69 -5.11
C MET A 46 15.46 -7.11 -5.39
N THR A 47 14.15 -7.30 -5.30
CA THR A 47 13.46 -8.55 -5.62
C THR A 47 12.52 -8.34 -6.80
N LYS A 48 12.52 -9.29 -7.74
CA LYS A 48 11.68 -9.25 -8.93
C LYS A 48 10.71 -10.42 -8.96
N TYR A 49 9.47 -10.12 -9.29
CA TYR A 49 8.40 -11.04 -9.59
C TYR A 49 8.06 -10.86 -11.07
N ALA A 50 8.03 -11.95 -11.84
CA ALA A 50 7.67 -11.88 -13.26
C ALA A 50 6.64 -12.96 -13.55
N SER A 51 5.51 -12.55 -14.11
CA SER A 51 4.46 -13.47 -14.55
C SER A 51 4.13 -13.21 -16.01
N ASN A 52 3.99 -14.29 -16.79
CA ASN A 52 3.40 -14.21 -18.12
C ASN A 52 1.86 -14.13 -18.04
N ASP A 53 1.29 -14.46 -16.88
CA ASP A 53 -0.13 -14.39 -16.64
C ASP A 53 -0.59 -12.97 -16.35
N MET A 54 -1.83 -12.68 -16.75
CA MET A 54 -2.58 -11.57 -16.21
C MET A 54 -3.46 -12.05 -15.05
N PHE A 55 -3.72 -11.14 -14.09
CA PHE A 55 -4.62 -11.37 -12.96
C PHE A 55 -5.82 -10.42 -12.97
N PRO A 56 -6.69 -10.48 -14.00
CA PRO A 56 -7.86 -9.60 -14.08
C PRO A 56 -8.79 -9.75 -12.87
N GLU A 57 -8.82 -10.93 -12.24
CA GLU A 57 -9.62 -11.21 -11.04
C GLU A 57 -9.17 -10.40 -9.82
N MET A 58 -7.90 -9.99 -9.80
CA MET A 58 -7.32 -9.18 -8.72
C MET A 58 -7.57 -7.69 -8.90
N LYS A 59 -7.85 -7.23 -10.12
CA LYS A 59 -8.17 -5.82 -10.41
C LYS A 59 -9.40 -5.34 -9.63
N LYS A 60 -10.40 -6.21 -9.41
CA LYS A 60 -11.57 -5.87 -8.60
C LYS A 60 -11.22 -5.58 -7.14
N TRP A 61 -10.12 -6.13 -6.63
CA TRP A 61 -9.56 -5.84 -5.31
C TRP A 61 -8.59 -4.64 -5.34
N GLY A 62 -8.25 -4.14 -6.53
CA GLY A 62 -7.28 -3.08 -6.73
C GLY A 62 -5.84 -3.57 -6.72
N LEU A 63 -5.58 -4.88 -6.77
CA LEU A 63 -4.23 -5.46 -6.74
C LEU A 63 -3.77 -5.86 -8.14
N LEU A 64 -2.46 -5.78 -8.38
CA LEU A 64 -1.86 -6.23 -9.64
C LEU A 64 -1.77 -7.76 -9.76
N PHE A 65 -1.61 -8.46 -8.65
CA PHE A 65 -1.53 -9.92 -8.56
C PHE A 65 -1.96 -10.39 -7.16
N PRO A 66 -2.23 -11.70 -6.96
CA PRO A 66 -2.66 -12.23 -5.67
C PRO A 66 -1.57 -12.13 -4.61
N ILE A 67 -1.92 -11.69 -3.40
CA ILE A 67 -1.01 -11.54 -2.26
C ILE A 67 -1.50 -12.37 -1.07
N ASP A 68 -0.60 -13.04 -0.36
CA ASP A 68 -0.96 -13.88 0.78
C ASP A 68 -1.64 -13.10 1.91
N PRO A 69 -2.94 -13.32 2.20
CA PRO A 69 -3.66 -12.60 3.25
C PRO A 69 -3.16 -12.91 4.66
N THR A 70 -2.27 -13.88 4.87
CA THR A 70 -1.71 -14.24 6.18
C THR A 70 -0.49 -13.40 6.58
N LEU A 71 0.10 -12.64 5.65
CA LEU A 71 1.30 -11.84 5.90
C LEU A 71 1.02 -10.32 5.99
N ASP A 72 1.85 -9.60 6.75
CA ASP A 72 1.74 -8.14 6.87
C ASP A 72 2.26 -7.42 5.62
N ALA A 73 1.84 -6.17 5.44
CA ALA A 73 2.21 -5.35 4.30
C ALA A 73 3.74 -5.15 4.20
N LYS A 74 4.44 -5.10 5.35
CA LYS A 74 5.89 -4.94 5.40
C LYS A 74 6.65 -6.13 4.81
N ASP A 75 6.07 -7.32 4.91
CA ASP A 75 6.74 -8.57 4.53
C ASP A 75 6.36 -9.02 3.10
N LEU A 76 5.56 -8.22 2.39
CA LEU A 76 4.92 -8.63 1.14
C LEU A 76 5.12 -7.64 0.00
N PRO A 77 5.12 -8.15 -1.25
CA PRO A 77 5.14 -7.33 -2.45
C PRO A 77 3.75 -6.76 -2.78
N VAL A 78 3.05 -6.13 -1.82
CA VAL A 78 1.71 -5.56 -2.09
C VAL A 78 1.85 -4.44 -3.13
N MET A 79 1.24 -4.62 -4.30
CA MET A 79 1.22 -3.60 -5.34
C MET A 79 -0.21 -3.36 -5.83
N TRP A 80 -0.60 -2.09 -5.84
CA TRP A 80 -1.95 -1.66 -6.20
C TRP A 80 -2.02 -1.31 -7.69
N CYS A 81 -3.16 -1.52 -8.34
CA CYS A 81 -3.34 -1.09 -9.71
C CYS A 81 -3.23 0.45 -9.80
N PRO A 82 -2.50 1.00 -10.78
CA PRO A 82 -2.45 2.45 -11.02
C PRO A 82 -3.83 3.09 -11.25
N ASP A 83 -4.83 2.32 -11.68
CA ASP A 83 -6.22 2.78 -11.86
C ASP A 83 -6.91 3.17 -10.54
N VAL A 84 -6.49 2.59 -9.41
CA VAL A 84 -7.02 2.90 -8.07
C VAL A 84 -6.02 3.67 -7.20
N LEU A 85 -4.72 3.46 -7.41
CA LEU A 85 -3.65 4.15 -6.71
C LEU A 85 -3.32 5.48 -7.38
N THR A 86 -4.00 6.54 -6.97
CA THR A 86 -3.90 7.84 -7.64
C THR A 86 -2.52 8.52 -7.52
N SER A 87 -1.70 8.09 -6.56
CA SER A 87 -0.32 8.54 -6.35
C SER A 87 0.72 7.78 -7.18
N ALA A 88 0.35 6.69 -7.87
CA ALA A 88 1.29 5.94 -8.70
C ALA A 88 1.84 6.82 -9.84
N ILE A 89 3.17 6.89 -9.94
CA ILE A 89 3.87 7.72 -10.94
C ILE A 89 4.32 6.86 -12.11
N ARG A 90 4.03 7.33 -13.33
CA ARG A 90 4.60 6.75 -14.55
C ARG A 90 6.06 7.17 -14.66
N ILE A 91 6.94 6.22 -14.96
CA ILE A 91 8.35 6.47 -15.27
C ILE A 91 8.67 6.04 -16.70
N MET A 92 9.70 6.65 -17.28
CA MET A 92 10.24 6.31 -18.60
C MET A 92 11.69 5.89 -18.45
N ASP A 93 12.11 4.91 -19.24
CA ASP A 93 13.49 4.45 -19.31
C ASP A 93 14.38 5.53 -19.92
N ALA A 94 15.32 6.04 -19.12
CA ALA A 94 16.22 7.11 -19.54
C ALA A 94 17.19 6.66 -20.64
N SER A 95 17.43 5.36 -20.80
CA SER A 95 18.27 4.84 -21.89
C SER A 95 17.59 4.92 -23.25
N LYS A 96 16.26 5.07 -23.30
CA LYS A 96 15.48 5.16 -24.54
C LYS A 96 15.31 6.59 -25.05
N ASP A 97 15.85 7.59 -24.36
CA ASP A 97 15.79 9.01 -24.75
C ASP A 97 16.82 9.37 -25.87
N GLU A 98 17.16 8.43 -26.74
CA GLU A 98 18.05 8.62 -27.90
C GLU A 98 17.36 9.38 -29.04
N THR A 99 16.84 10.59 -28.83
CA THR A 99 16.44 11.49 -29.92
C THR A 99 16.46 12.95 -29.50
N ASP A 100 17.60 13.61 -29.72
CA ASP A 100 17.76 14.83 -30.52
C ASP A 100 19.10 15.48 -30.17
N GLU A 101 19.91 15.71 -31.20
CA GLU A 101 21.15 16.48 -31.13
C GLU A 101 20.88 17.87 -30.51
N GLY A 102 21.06 18.00 -29.20
CA GLY A 102 21.04 19.30 -28.53
C GLY A 102 20.43 19.34 -27.13
N PHE A 103 19.62 18.35 -26.72
CA PHE A 103 18.99 18.37 -25.40
C PHE A 103 19.11 17.02 -24.69
N LYS A 104 20.29 16.73 -24.15
CA LYS A 104 20.43 15.62 -23.18
C LYS A 104 19.71 16.02 -21.90
N PRO A 105 18.62 15.37 -21.46
CA PRO A 105 18.10 15.59 -20.12
C PRO A 105 19.17 15.14 -19.11
N ARG A 106 19.91 16.09 -18.54
CA ARG A 106 21.06 15.84 -17.64
C ARG A 106 20.67 15.30 -16.26
N SER A 107 19.41 14.90 -16.05
CA SER A 107 18.92 14.49 -14.73
C SER A 107 17.96 13.30 -14.84
N PHE A 108 18.49 12.12 -14.52
CA PHE A 108 17.75 10.88 -14.33
C PHE A 108 17.90 10.44 -12.87
N LEU A 109 16.96 9.62 -12.39
CA LEU A 109 17.09 8.92 -11.12
C LEU A 109 17.50 7.47 -11.39
N LYS A 110 18.33 6.89 -10.53
CA LYS A 110 18.68 5.47 -10.58
C LYS A 110 18.06 4.73 -9.41
N LEU A 111 17.54 3.52 -9.64
CA LEU A 111 17.02 2.68 -8.57
C LEU A 111 18.10 2.33 -7.52
N SER A 112 19.34 2.10 -7.95
CA SER A 112 20.50 1.78 -7.11
C SER A 112 20.87 2.90 -6.13
N SER A 113 20.42 4.13 -6.40
CA SER A 113 20.62 5.27 -5.50
C SER A 113 19.60 5.32 -4.35
N MET A 114 18.54 4.50 -4.40
CA MET A 114 17.49 4.46 -3.40
C MET A 114 17.89 3.57 -2.22
N LYS A 115 17.92 4.13 -1.00
CA LYS A 115 18.20 3.38 0.24
C LYS A 115 16.92 2.77 0.82
N CYS A 116 16.28 1.92 0.04
CA CYS A 116 15.04 1.24 0.43
C CYS A 116 14.97 -0.16 -0.17
N GLU A 117 14.00 -0.97 0.26
CA GLU A 117 13.65 -2.20 -0.43
C GLU A 117 12.98 -1.83 -1.76
N ILE A 118 13.40 -2.51 -2.82
CA ILE A 118 12.88 -2.35 -4.17
C ILE A 118 12.23 -3.68 -4.55
N THR A 119 10.94 -3.63 -4.84
CA THR A 119 10.26 -4.78 -5.45
C THR A 119 9.82 -4.40 -6.86
N VAL A 120 10.11 -5.25 -7.83
CA VAL A 120 9.63 -5.12 -9.20
C VAL A 120 8.64 -6.24 -9.51
N PHE A 121 7.49 -5.90 -10.08
CA PHE A 121 6.55 -6.85 -10.66
C PHE A 121 6.39 -6.55 -12.14
N LYS A 122 6.75 -7.51 -13.00
CA LYS A 122 6.45 -7.45 -14.44
C LYS A 122 5.18 -8.24 -14.70
N ASP A 123 4.15 -7.55 -15.18
CA ASP A 123 2.89 -8.17 -15.55
C ASP A 123 2.93 -8.79 -16.97
N GLY A 124 1.95 -9.65 -17.27
CA GLY A 124 1.83 -10.28 -18.59
C GLY A 124 1.53 -9.31 -19.74
N ALA A 125 1.22 -8.04 -19.45
CA ALA A 125 1.07 -6.99 -20.46
C ALA A 125 2.40 -6.27 -20.78
N GLY A 126 3.50 -6.65 -20.13
CA GLY A 126 4.82 -6.06 -20.32
C GLY A 126 5.04 -4.75 -19.55
N THR A 127 4.17 -4.42 -18.60
CA THR A 127 4.37 -3.28 -17.70
C THR A 127 5.15 -3.73 -16.46
N SER A 128 6.24 -3.00 -16.15
CA SER A 128 6.97 -3.17 -14.90
C SER A 128 6.45 -2.19 -13.85
N HIS A 129 6.02 -2.71 -12.72
CA HIS A 129 5.60 -1.93 -11.55
C HIS A 129 6.71 -2.02 -10.50
N VAL A 130 7.07 -0.89 -9.91
CA VAL A 130 8.15 -0.80 -8.92
C VAL A 130 7.58 -0.28 -7.62
N ARG A 131 7.73 -1.05 -6.54
CA ARG A 131 7.47 -0.62 -5.16
C ARG A 131 8.79 -0.20 -4.53
N LEU A 132 8.82 1.00 -3.96
CA LEU A 132 9.91 1.49 -3.12
C LEU A 132 9.41 1.54 -1.68
N CYS A 133 10.02 0.75 -0.79
CA CYS A 133 9.53 0.54 0.57
C CYS A 133 10.62 0.76 1.62
N SER A 134 10.34 1.60 2.61
CA SER A 134 11.12 1.78 3.84
C SER A 134 10.17 1.96 5.02
N ASP A 135 10.69 2.12 6.24
CA ASP A 135 9.85 2.35 7.43
C ASP A 135 8.97 3.60 7.36
N GLN A 136 9.30 4.54 6.49
CA GLN A 136 8.59 5.82 6.35
C GLN A 136 8.01 6.02 4.94
N ILE A 137 8.30 5.13 3.99
CA ILE A 137 7.97 5.37 2.59
C ILE A 137 7.36 4.12 1.99
N TRP A 138 6.24 4.31 1.29
CA TRP A 138 5.70 3.33 0.36
C TRP A 138 5.29 4.05 -0.92
N LEU A 139 6.14 3.98 -1.94
CA LEU A 139 5.84 4.55 -3.27
C LEU A 139 5.63 3.44 -4.28
N GLN A 140 4.83 3.74 -5.30
CA GLN A 140 4.72 2.89 -6.47
C GLN A 140 4.95 3.67 -7.75
N LEU A 141 5.85 3.14 -8.57
CA LEU A 141 6.16 3.62 -9.92
C LEU A 141 5.72 2.55 -10.93
N TYR A 142 5.51 2.94 -12.17
CA TYR A 142 5.29 1.97 -13.25
C TYR A 142 5.87 2.43 -14.59
N CYS A 143 6.40 1.48 -15.36
CA CYS A 143 6.99 1.69 -16.67
C CYS A 143 6.36 0.71 -17.67
N GLU A 144 5.71 1.25 -18.70
CA GLU A 144 5.12 0.46 -19.78
C GLU A 144 6.20 -0.05 -20.73
N ASN A 145 6.03 -1.26 -21.27
CA ASN A 145 6.86 -1.85 -22.34
C ASN A 145 8.37 -1.83 -22.04
N THR A 146 8.73 -1.98 -20.76
CA THR A 146 10.12 -1.94 -20.31
C THR A 146 10.30 -2.99 -19.23
N ASP A 147 11.31 -3.82 -19.41
CA ASP A 147 11.67 -4.84 -18.43
C ASP A 147 12.79 -4.33 -17.51
N ILE A 148 12.47 -4.15 -16.23
CA ILE A 148 13.45 -3.71 -15.24
C ILE A 148 14.17 -4.97 -14.71
N VAL A 149 15.44 -5.12 -15.08
CA VAL A 149 16.25 -6.32 -14.79
C VAL A 149 17.43 -6.05 -13.85
N SER A 150 17.67 -4.78 -13.51
CA SER A 150 18.80 -4.34 -12.67
C SER A 150 18.39 -3.11 -11.87
N ASP A 151 19.03 -2.90 -10.71
CA ASP A 151 18.90 -1.67 -9.93
C ASP A 151 19.68 -0.50 -10.55
N ASP A 152 20.55 -0.71 -11.56
CA ASP A 152 21.16 0.40 -12.31
C ASP A 152 20.17 1.08 -13.29
N PHE A 153 18.91 0.64 -13.33
CA PHE A 153 17.87 1.23 -14.15
C PHE A 153 17.71 2.73 -13.87
N ALA A 154 17.96 3.52 -14.91
CA ALA A 154 17.84 4.98 -14.91
C ALA A 154 16.49 5.40 -15.51
N PHE A 155 15.82 6.36 -14.88
CA PHE A 155 14.48 6.76 -15.29
C PHE A 155 14.19 8.25 -15.11
N HIS A 156 13.20 8.71 -15.90
CA HIS A 156 12.57 10.01 -15.78
C HIS A 156 11.13 9.89 -15.28
N LEU A 157 10.66 10.88 -14.53
CA LEU A 157 9.26 10.98 -14.13
C LEU A 157 8.42 11.53 -15.28
N ASN A 158 7.26 10.93 -15.54
CA ASN A 158 6.37 11.32 -16.61
C ASN A 158 4.99 11.71 -16.09
N PHE A 159 4.66 13.00 -16.18
CA PHE A 159 3.41 13.59 -15.73
C PHE A 159 2.46 13.94 -16.90
N LYS A 160 2.13 12.98 -17.77
CA LYS A 160 1.21 13.20 -18.91
C LYS A 160 -0.28 13.39 -18.53
N ARG A 161 -0.71 13.02 -17.32
CA ARG A 161 -2.14 13.04 -16.91
C ARG A 161 -2.39 14.08 -15.80
N LEU A 162 -3.32 15.00 -16.05
CA LEU A 162 -3.73 16.04 -15.09
C LEU A 162 -4.54 15.50 -13.90
N SER A 163 -5.31 14.42 -14.09
CA SER A 163 -6.07 13.79 -13.01
C SER A 163 -5.12 13.20 -11.95
N GLY A 164 -5.28 13.59 -10.69
CA GLY A 164 -4.43 13.13 -9.58
C GLY A 164 -3.04 13.77 -9.53
N MET A 165 -2.80 14.84 -10.30
CA MET A 165 -1.49 15.49 -10.41
C MET A 165 -0.92 15.93 -9.06
N GLU A 166 -1.75 16.54 -8.19
CA GLU A 166 -1.33 16.99 -6.86
C GLU A 166 -0.66 15.86 -6.05
N LYS A 167 -1.27 14.67 -6.04
CA LYS A 167 -0.75 13.51 -5.32
C LYS A 167 0.52 12.97 -5.97
N ARG A 168 0.58 12.93 -7.30
CA ARG A 168 1.80 12.51 -8.01
C ARG A 168 2.95 13.50 -7.78
N LEU A 169 2.67 14.80 -7.68
CA LEU A 169 3.67 15.80 -7.31
C LEU A 169 4.15 15.58 -5.87
N GLN A 170 3.25 15.27 -4.93
CA GLN A 170 3.66 14.89 -3.57
C GLN A 170 4.54 13.64 -3.56
N THR A 171 4.14 12.58 -4.26
CA THR A 171 4.96 11.35 -4.38
C THR A 171 6.30 11.62 -5.06
N ALA A 172 6.37 12.57 -5.99
CA ALA A 172 7.63 12.98 -6.62
C ALA A 172 8.54 13.73 -5.66
N GLN A 173 7.98 14.64 -4.85
CA GLN A 173 8.72 15.28 -3.75
C GLN A 173 9.25 14.23 -2.77
N ASP A 174 8.44 13.23 -2.47
CA ASP A 174 8.82 12.17 -1.54
C ASP A 174 9.93 11.27 -2.11
N LEU A 175 9.85 10.97 -3.41
CA LEU A 175 10.90 10.27 -4.14
C LEU A 175 12.21 11.07 -4.17
N ILE A 176 12.14 12.38 -4.40
CA ILE A 176 13.32 13.26 -4.38
C ILE A 176 13.93 13.32 -2.99
N ALA A 177 13.12 13.43 -1.93
CA ALA A 177 13.62 13.43 -0.56
C ALA A 177 14.30 12.10 -0.19
N LEU A 178 13.75 10.96 -0.65
CA LEU A 178 14.40 9.65 -0.54
C LEU A 178 15.76 9.62 -1.24
N PHE A 179 15.83 10.15 -2.46
CA PHE A 179 17.06 10.21 -3.24
C PHE A 179 18.12 11.14 -2.62
N GLU A 180 17.73 12.35 -2.21
CA GLU A 180 18.61 13.37 -1.63
C GLU A 180 18.99 13.09 -0.16
N ARG A 181 18.44 12.03 0.46
CA ARG A 181 18.62 11.70 1.88
C ARG A 181 18.21 12.84 2.82
N ARG A 182 17.25 13.66 2.41
CA ARG A 182 16.76 14.75 3.25
C ARG A 182 15.76 14.18 4.27
N PRO A 183 15.90 14.52 5.56
CA PRO A 183 14.82 14.24 6.51
C PRO A 183 13.59 15.02 6.04
N SER A 184 12.52 14.31 5.71
CA SER A 184 11.30 14.95 5.24
C SER A 184 10.73 15.84 6.35
N LYS A 185 10.58 17.14 6.06
CA LYS A 185 10.08 18.13 7.04
C LYS A 185 8.63 17.87 7.50
N LYS A 186 7.88 17.12 6.69
CA LYS A 186 6.63 16.44 7.03
C LYS A 186 6.89 15.01 6.60
N GLY A 187 6.82 14.03 7.50
CA GLY A 187 7.08 12.62 7.19
C GLY A 187 6.43 12.21 5.88
N LEU A 188 7.28 11.71 5.00
CA LEU A 188 6.91 11.13 3.71
C LEU A 188 5.72 10.18 3.92
N HIS A 189 4.66 10.33 3.13
CA HIS A 189 3.43 9.53 3.24
C HIS A 189 3.06 9.11 4.67
N HIS A 190 2.95 10.10 5.58
CA HIS A 190 2.48 9.83 6.93
C HIS A 190 1.18 9.04 6.87
N GLY A 191 1.20 7.84 7.47
CA GLY A 191 -0.03 7.21 7.94
C GLY A 191 -0.89 8.23 8.68
N PRO A 192 -2.22 8.14 8.59
CA PRO A 192 -3.10 9.10 9.21
C PRO A 192 -2.71 9.30 10.68
N LYS A 193 -2.80 10.55 11.18
CA LYS A 193 -2.77 10.79 12.65
C LYS A 193 -3.80 9.93 13.40
N SER A 194 -4.80 9.41 12.68
CA SER A 194 -5.84 8.49 13.11
C SER A 194 -5.57 7.01 12.79
N ASP A 195 -4.32 6.57 12.58
CA ASP A 195 -3.96 5.14 12.45
C ASP A 195 -4.63 4.29 13.52
N GLU A 196 -4.57 4.76 14.77
CA GLU A 196 -5.21 4.11 15.90
C GLU A 196 -6.71 3.93 15.68
N THR A 197 -7.38 4.88 15.03
CA THR A 197 -8.81 4.77 14.71
C THR A 197 -9.07 3.71 13.65
N TYR A 198 -8.25 3.65 12.59
CA TYR A 198 -8.36 2.62 11.55
C TYR A 198 -8.10 1.23 12.12
N LEU A 199 -7.05 1.08 12.92
CA LEU A 199 -6.71 -0.18 13.59
C LEU A 199 -7.77 -0.58 14.62
N LYS A 200 -8.31 0.37 15.39
CA LYS A 200 -9.42 0.14 16.33
C LYS A 200 -10.68 -0.34 15.61
N ASN A 201 -11.01 0.26 14.46
CA ASN A 201 -12.15 -0.15 13.66
C ASN A 201 -11.94 -1.57 13.09
N LEU A 202 -10.74 -1.88 12.61
CA LEU A 202 -10.39 -3.21 12.12
C LEU A 202 -10.51 -4.26 13.23
N GLU A 203 -9.95 -3.98 14.42
CA GLU A 203 -10.05 -4.88 15.58
C GLU A 203 -11.50 -5.09 16.01
N SER A 204 -12.31 -4.02 16.02
CA SER A 204 -13.75 -4.09 16.31
C SER A 204 -14.49 -4.99 15.31
N TYR A 205 -14.12 -4.93 14.03
CA TYR A 205 -14.65 -5.85 13.03
C TYR A 205 -14.22 -7.30 13.30
N LYS A 206 -12.94 -7.55 13.62
CA LYS A 206 -12.43 -8.91 13.88
C LYS A 206 -13.12 -9.57 15.06
N VAL A 207 -13.31 -8.84 16.16
CA VAL A 207 -14.10 -9.30 17.32
C VAL A 207 -15.51 -9.69 16.89
N SER A 208 -16.20 -8.84 16.11
CA SER A 208 -17.55 -9.14 15.64
C SER A 208 -17.60 -10.32 14.66
N ALA A 209 -16.61 -10.44 13.77
CA ALA A 209 -16.53 -11.52 12.78
C ALA A 209 -16.26 -12.88 13.44
N GLY A 210 -15.56 -12.88 14.59
CA GLY A 210 -15.38 -14.04 15.45
C GLY A 210 -16.59 -14.37 16.35
N GLY A 211 -17.73 -13.69 16.19
CA GLY A 211 -18.94 -13.92 17.00
C GLY A 211 -19.03 -13.11 18.29
N GLY A 212 -18.08 -12.19 18.53
CA GLY A 212 -18.10 -11.30 19.70
C GLY A 212 -19.25 -10.29 19.68
N THR A 213 -19.70 -9.91 20.86
CA THR A 213 -20.80 -8.95 21.05
C THR A 213 -20.31 -7.49 21.00
N LEU A 214 -21.23 -6.53 20.91
CA LEU A 214 -20.88 -5.11 21.07
C LEU A 214 -20.20 -4.80 22.41
N ARG A 215 -20.47 -5.61 23.45
CA ARG A 215 -19.84 -5.47 24.76
C ARG A 215 -18.38 -5.89 24.70
N ASP A 216 -18.07 -6.98 24.00
CA ASP A 216 -16.70 -7.47 23.81
C ASP A 216 -15.87 -6.44 23.02
N ILE A 217 -16.47 -5.84 22.00
CA ILE A 217 -15.87 -4.73 21.25
C ILE A 217 -15.59 -3.53 22.18
N ALA A 218 -16.53 -3.15 23.03
CA ALA A 218 -16.33 -2.08 24.00
C ALA A 218 -15.21 -2.43 25.02
N ILE A 219 -15.14 -3.67 25.48
CA ILE A 219 -14.07 -4.14 26.38
C ILE A 219 -12.71 -4.05 25.69
N ALA A 220 -12.59 -4.49 24.44
CA ALA A 220 -11.35 -4.42 23.66
C ALA A 220 -10.90 -2.96 23.45
N ASN A 221 -11.85 -2.07 23.18
CA ASN A 221 -11.58 -0.68 22.80
C ASN A 221 -11.38 0.28 23.98
N GLU A 222 -12.10 0.07 25.08
CA GLU A 222 -12.26 1.03 26.18
C GLU A 222 -11.86 0.43 27.53
N GLY A 223 -11.61 -0.89 27.56
CA GLY A 223 -11.27 -1.64 28.75
C GLY A 223 -12.48 -2.14 29.55
N LEU A 224 -12.27 -3.23 30.29
CA LEU A 224 -13.30 -3.89 31.08
C LEU A 224 -13.90 -2.98 32.16
N ARG A 225 -13.07 -2.22 32.89
CA ARG A 225 -13.50 -1.37 34.00
C ARG A 225 -14.49 -0.30 33.53
N LYS A 226 -14.14 0.42 32.46
CA LYS A 226 -14.98 1.47 31.89
C LYS A 226 -16.27 0.88 31.32
N THR A 227 -16.15 -0.25 30.61
CA THR A 227 -17.32 -0.94 30.07
C THR A 227 -18.28 -1.40 31.16
N LYS A 228 -17.80 -2.00 32.26
CA LYS A 228 -18.69 -2.38 33.37
C LYS A 228 -19.43 -1.19 33.98
N LYS A 229 -18.78 -0.03 34.08
CA LYS A 229 -19.37 1.19 34.68
C LYS A 229 -20.40 1.87 33.77
N GLU A 230 -20.16 1.92 32.46
CA GLU A 230 -20.92 2.75 31.52
C GLU A 230 -21.84 1.96 30.57
N TRP A 231 -21.87 0.62 30.66
CA TRP A 231 -22.64 -0.23 29.76
C TRP A 231 -24.14 -0.23 30.10
N GLY A 232 -24.97 0.10 29.11
CA GLY A 232 -26.42 0.12 29.25
C GLY A 232 -27.13 0.36 27.91
N THR A 233 -28.44 0.55 27.96
CA THR A 233 -29.25 0.90 26.78
C THR A 233 -29.04 2.36 26.42
N GLY A 234 -28.74 2.64 25.14
CA GLY A 234 -28.55 4.02 24.65
C GLY A 234 -27.28 4.72 25.16
N THR A 235 -26.31 3.98 25.70
CA THR A 235 -25.10 4.61 26.24
C THR A 235 -24.06 4.92 25.16
N PRO A 236 -23.31 6.03 25.27
CA PRO A 236 -22.29 6.40 24.29
C PRO A 236 -21.24 5.33 24.01
N ILE A 237 -20.91 4.49 25.00
CA ILE A 237 -19.93 3.40 24.83
C ILE A 237 -20.45 2.31 23.88
N LYS A 238 -21.74 1.99 23.95
CA LYS A 238 -22.39 1.02 23.06
C LYS A 238 -22.45 1.55 21.63
N ASP A 239 -22.75 2.84 21.46
CA ASP A 239 -22.81 3.46 20.13
C ASP A 239 -21.43 3.61 19.51
N ARG A 240 -20.39 3.94 20.28
CA ARG A 240 -19.00 3.91 19.81
C ARG A 240 -18.57 2.50 19.36
N ALA A 241 -18.93 1.46 20.10
CA ALA A 241 -18.65 0.08 19.71
C ALA A 241 -19.36 -0.32 18.41
N ARG A 242 -20.64 0.07 18.27
CA ARG A 242 -21.43 -0.15 17.04
C ARG A 242 -20.80 0.57 15.85
N TYR A 243 -20.45 1.85 16.01
CA TYR A 243 -19.82 2.66 14.96
C TYR A 243 -18.47 2.09 14.54
N ALA A 244 -17.61 1.72 15.49
CA ALA A 244 -16.30 1.15 15.19
C ALA A 244 -16.40 -0.16 14.40
N ARG A 245 -17.34 -1.05 14.80
CA ARG A 245 -17.65 -2.28 14.07
C ARG A 245 -18.12 -1.99 12.64
N ASP A 246 -19.10 -1.12 12.48
CA ASP A 246 -19.72 -0.84 11.18
C ASP A 246 -18.72 -0.15 10.24
N ARG A 247 -17.88 0.74 10.77
CA ARG A 247 -16.80 1.37 10.00
C ARG A 247 -15.72 0.37 9.62
N GLY A 248 -15.31 -0.52 10.53
CA GLY A 248 -14.36 -1.59 10.26
C GLY A 248 -14.86 -2.52 9.15
N LYS A 249 -16.13 -2.95 9.25
CA LYS A 249 -16.80 -3.75 8.22
C LYS A 249 -16.81 -3.01 6.87
N SER A 250 -17.21 -1.74 6.85
CA SER A 250 -17.21 -0.92 5.62
C SER A 250 -15.83 -0.88 4.97
N LEU A 251 -14.75 -0.70 5.75
CA LEU A 251 -13.39 -0.69 5.23
C LEU A 251 -12.98 -2.04 4.64
N VAL A 252 -13.24 -3.16 5.34
CA VAL A 252 -12.94 -4.52 4.87
C VAL A 252 -13.68 -4.84 3.56
N PHE A 253 -14.94 -4.41 3.46
CA PHE A 253 -15.80 -4.68 2.30
C PHE A 253 -15.72 -3.58 1.21
N GLY A 254 -14.52 -3.02 1.00
CA GLY A 254 -14.20 -2.17 -0.16
C GLY A 254 -13.85 -0.72 0.19
N GLY A 255 -14.24 -0.23 1.36
CA GLY A 255 -13.92 1.13 1.81
C GLY A 255 -12.41 1.40 1.94
N TYR A 256 -11.58 0.35 2.07
CA TYR A 256 -10.12 0.47 2.06
C TYR A 256 -9.58 1.15 0.79
N LYS A 257 -10.31 1.09 -0.33
CA LYS A 257 -9.88 1.71 -1.60
C LYS A 257 -9.82 3.23 -1.52
N ASP A 258 -10.58 3.85 -0.62
CA ASP A 258 -10.49 5.29 -0.42
C ASP A 258 -9.15 5.71 0.20
N LEU A 259 -8.49 4.81 0.95
CA LEU A 259 -7.14 5.03 1.46
C LEU A 259 -6.10 5.07 0.33
N LEU A 260 -6.33 4.38 -0.79
CA LEU A 260 -5.47 4.42 -1.98
C LEU A 260 -5.57 5.75 -2.76
N LYS A 261 -6.59 6.53 -2.42
CA LYS A 261 -6.80 7.89 -2.95
C LYS A 261 -6.28 8.94 -1.99
N LEU A 262 -5.73 8.59 -0.84
CA LEU A 262 -5.13 9.56 0.07
C LEU A 262 -3.66 9.82 -0.34
N PRO A 263 -3.09 10.96 0.08
CA PRO A 263 -1.72 11.33 -0.22
C PRO A 263 -0.73 10.25 0.23
#